data_AF-A0A957MTF3-F1
#
_entry.id   AF-A0A957MTF3-F1
#
_cell.length_a   1.000
_cell.length_b   1.000
_cell.length_c   1.000
_cell.angle_alpha   90.00
_cell.angle_beta   90.00
_cell.angle_gamma   90.00
#
_symmetry.space_group_name_H-M   'P 1'
#
loop_
_entity.id
_entity.type
_entity.pdbx_description
1 polymer ?
#
loop_
_entity_poly.entity_id
_entity_poly.type
_entity_poly.pdbx_seq_one_letter_code
_entity_poly.pdbx_strand_id
1 'polypeptide(L)' 'LSTIRNADQVLVLVKGEIIERGTHEELLAAQGFYYDLYMSQFQRLEQVVQASQPSNGQPPLRVAGQTA' A
#
# COMPACT_ATOMS: atom_id res chain seq x y z
N LEU A 1 -0.32 -6.65 -0.98
CA LEU A 1 0.80 -5.90 -0.38
C LEU A 1 0.53 -5.44 1.06
N SER A 2 -0.46 -6.00 1.77
CA SER A 2 -0.85 -5.51 3.10
C SER A 2 0.11 -5.91 4.22
N THR A 3 0.91 -6.97 4.04
CA THR A 3 1.84 -7.48 5.07
C THR A 3 3.00 -6.53 5.35
N ILE A 4 3.53 -5.84 4.34
CA ILE A 4 4.62 -4.87 4.52
C ILE A 4 4.08 -3.54 5.07
N ARG A 5 2.89 -3.13 4.61
CA ARG A 5 2.25 -1.88 5.05
C ARG A 5 1.77 -1.93 6.50
N ASN A 6 1.29 -3.08 6.95
CA ASN A 6 0.83 -3.29 8.32
C ASN A 6 1.93 -3.81 9.26
N ALA A 7 3.19 -3.83 8.80
CA ALA A 7 4.30 -4.25 9.65
C ALA A 7 4.57 -3.15 10.69
N ASP A 8 4.61 -3.54 11.96
CA ASP A 8 5.00 -2.66 13.05
C ASP A 8 6.45 -2.17 12.91
N GLN A 9 7.28 -2.93 12.18
CA GLN A 9 8.64 -2.56 11.87
C GLN A 9 9.12 -3.20 10.56
N VAL A 10 9.80 -2.40 9.75
CA VAL A 10 10.50 -2.78 8.52
C VAL A 10 11.98 -2.53 8.74
N LEU A 11 12.83 -3.51 8.39
CA LEU A 11 14.27 -3.41 8.46
C LEU A 11 14.87 -3.60 7.07
N VAL A 12 15.70 -2.65 6.66
CA VAL A 12 16.41 -2.69 5.38
C VAL A 12 17.82 -3.21 5.64
N LEU A 13 18.11 -4.40 5.12
CA LEU A 13 19.44 -5.00 5.19
C LEU A 13 20.21 -4.81 3.89
N VAL A 14 21.40 -4.26 3.98
CA VAL A 14 22.34 -4.14 2.86
C VAL A 14 23.69 -4.70 3.31
N LYS A 15 24.21 -5.68 2.56
CA LYS A 15 25.49 -6.35 2.85
C LYS A 15 25.60 -6.94 4.27
N GLY A 16 24.47 -7.34 4.86
CA GLY A 16 24.43 -7.91 6.22
C GLY A 16 24.29 -6.88 7.34
N GLU A 17 24.20 -5.58 7.01
CA GLU A 17 23.99 -4.52 7.98
C GLU A 17 22.60 -3.89 7.83
N ILE A 18 21.98 -3.52 8.95
CA ILE A 18 20.71 -2.79 8.95
C ILE A 18 21.01 -1.32 8.71
N ILE A 19 20.66 -0.81 7.53
CA ILE A 19 20.89 0.59 7.16
C ILE A 19 19.71 1.49 7.51
N GLU A 20 18.49 0.94 7.54
CA GLU A 20 17.27 1.67 7.88
C GLU A 20 16.31 0.77 8.66
N ARG A 21 15.56 1.40 9.59
CA ARG A 21 14.52 0.74 10.38
C ARG A 21 13.40 1.73 10.67
N GLY A 22 12.16 1.27 10.61
CA GLY A 22 10.98 2.09 10.91
C GLY A 22 9.70 1.46 10.37
N THR A 23 8.60 2.16 10.48
CA THR A 23 7.36 1.78 9.80
C THR A 23 7.45 2.08 8.30
N HIS A 24 6.53 1.49 7.54
CA HIS A 24 6.42 1.77 6.11
C HIS A 24 6.26 3.28 5.80
N GLU A 25 5.45 3.98 6.59
CA GLU A 25 5.20 5.42 6.41
C GLU A 25 6.43 6.26 6.72
N GLU A 26 7.15 5.94 7.82
CA GLU A 26 8.38 6.64 8.20
C GLU A 26 9.48 6.46 7.15
N LEU A 27 9.67 5.24 6.64
CA LEU A 27 10.69 4.95 5.64
C LEU A 27 10.37 5.57 4.27
N LEU A 28 9.08 5.67 3.91
CA LEU A 28 8.67 6.40 2.71
C LEU A 28 8.86 7.90 2.86
N ALA A 29 8.55 8.47 4.03
CA ALA A 29 8.73 9.90 4.31
C ALA A 29 10.21 10.30 4.39
N ALA A 30 11.07 9.38 4.85
CA ALA A 30 12.53 9.57 4.90
C ALA A 30 13.16 9.63 3.50
N GLN A 31 12.48 9.15 2.46
CA GLN A 31 12.97 9.09 1.07
C GLN A 31 14.37 8.46 0.95
N GLY A 32 14.63 7.44 1.78
CA GLY A 32 15.90 6.71 1.83
C GLY A 32 15.97 5.53 0.86
N PHE A 33 16.83 4.57 1.18
CA PHE A 33 17.04 3.38 0.35
C PHE A 33 15.77 2.53 0.22
N TYR A 34 14.99 2.44 1.31
CA TYR A 34 13.68 1.79 1.27
C TYR A 34 12.76 2.41 0.22
N TYR A 35 12.69 3.75 0.16
CA TYR A 35 11.84 4.49 -0.77
C TYR A 35 12.24 4.21 -2.22
N ASP A 36 13.54 4.30 -2.53
CA ASP A 36 14.03 4.05 -3.89
C ASP A 36 13.73 2.62 -4.36
N LEU A 37 13.96 1.64 -3.48
CA LEU A 37 13.62 0.24 -3.74
C LEU A 37 12.11 0.07 -3.96
N TYR A 38 11.31 0.70 -3.11
CA TYR A 38 9.86 0.65 -3.16
C TYR A 38 9.31 1.24 -4.46
N MET A 39 9.79 2.42 -4.85
CA MET A 39 9.38 3.09 -6.08
C MET A 39 9.80 2.31 -7.33
N SER A 40 11.00 1.72 -7.31
CA SER A 40 11.52 0.98 -8.47
C SER A 40 10.79 -0.34 -8.71
N GLN A 41 10.40 -1.06 -7.66
CA GLN A 41 9.92 -2.45 -7.76
C GLN A 41 8.42 -2.61 -7.49
N PHE A 42 7.83 -1.74 -6.67
CA PHE A 42 6.48 -1.95 -6.13
C PHE A 42 5.47 -0.88 -6.55
N GLN A 43 5.91 0.32 -6.96
CA GLN A 43 5.00 1.39 -7.41
C GLN A 43 4.06 0.95 -8.54
N ARG A 44 4.57 0.17 -9.50
CA ARG A 44 3.76 -0.36 -10.61
C ARG A 44 2.77 -1.44 -10.16
N LEU A 45 3.12 -2.23 -9.15
CA LEU A 45 2.25 -3.26 -8.58
C LEU A 45 1.09 -2.64 -7.78
N GLU A 46 1.25 -1.46 -7.20
CA GLU A 46 0.16 -0.78 -6.49
C GLU A 46 -0.83 -0.10 -7.42
N GLN A 47 -0.37 0.49 -8.53
CA GLN A 47 -1.28 1.11 -9.50
C GLN A 47 -2.29 0.11 -10.08
N VAL A 48 -1.88 -1.14 -10.30
CA VAL A 48 -2.78 -2.21 -10.79
C VAL A 48 -3.76 -2.71 -9.72
N VAL A 49 -3.35 -2.73 -8.44
CA VAL A 49 -4.22 -3.15 -7.32
C VAL A 49 -5.23 -2.07 -6.95
N GLN A 50 -4.89 -0.79 -7.07
CA GLN A 50 -5.81 0.31 -6.80
C GLN A 50 -6.80 0.53 -7.97
N ALA A 51 -6.37 0.33 -9.22
CA ALA A 51 -7.25 0.41 -10.39
C ALA A 51 -8.30 -0.72 -10.44
N SER A 52 -8.10 -1.79 -9.65
CA SER A 52 -9.01 -2.94 -9.57
C SER A 52 -9.96 -2.90 -8.37
N GLN A 53 -9.86 -1.88 -7.51
CA GLN A 53 -10.80 -1.69 -6.39
C GLN A 53 -11.94 -0.76 -6.85
N PRO A 54 -13.20 -1.24 -6.96
CA PRO A 54 -14.32 -0.36 -7.26
C PRO A 54 -14.48 0.65 -6.11
N SER A 55 -14.64 1.91 -6.48
CA SER A 55 -14.92 3.03 -5.59
C SER A 55 -16.09 2.71 -4.65
N ASN A 56 -15.78 2.33 -3.41
CA ASN A 56 -16.80 2.06 -2.40
C ASN A 56 -17.35 3.41 -1.90
N GLY A 57 -18.42 3.87 -2.54
CA GLY A 57 -19.08 5.13 -2.19
C GLY A 57 -20.37 5.45 -2.93
N GLN A 58 -20.80 4.67 -3.92
CA GLN A 58 -22.16 4.82 -4.45
C GLN A 58 -23.13 3.97 -3.60
N PRO A 59 -24.10 4.60 -2.91
CA PRO A 59 -25.12 3.84 -2.19
C PRO A 59 -25.90 2.96 -3.18
N PRO A 60 -26.32 1.76 -2.76
CA PRO A 60 -27.07 0.86 -3.62
C PRO A 60 -28.33 1.57 -4.12
N LEU A 61 -28.58 1.48 -5.44
CA LEU A 61 -29.85 1.83 -6.05
C LEU A 61 -30.97 1.24 -5.19
N ARG A 62 -31.84 2.09 -4.65
CA ARG A 62 -33.05 1.63 -3.97
C ARG A 62 -33.84 0.83 -5.00
N VAL A 63 -33.87 -0.50 -4.85
CA VAL A 63 -34.92 -1.32 -5.45
C VAL A 63 -36.19 -0.92 -4.71
N ALA A 64 -36.86 0.13 -5.17
CA ALA A 64 -38.25 0.35 -4.82
C ALA A 64 -39.04 -0.79 -5.47
N GLY A 65 -39.73 -1.59 -4.65
CA GLY A 65 -40.55 -2.73 -5.07
C GLY A 65 -41.45 -2.38 -6.27
N GLN A 66 -41.76 -3.29 -7.18
CA GLN A 66 -42.38 -4.59 -6.89
C GLN A 66 -43.25 -4.57 -5.62
N THR A 67 -44.22 -3.67 -5.59
CA THR A 67 -45.55 -3.91 -5.00
C THR A 67 -46.57 -2.99 -5.65
N ALA A 68 -47.63 -3.61 -6.19
CA ALA A 68 -48.86 -3.07 -6.78
C ALA A 68 -48.80 -2.58 -8.25
#